data_AF-T1IM91-F1
#
_entry.id   AF-T1IM91-F1
#
_cell.length_a   1.000
_cell.length_b   1.000
_cell.length_c   1.000
_cell.angle_alpha   90.00
_cell.angle_beta   90.00
_cell.angle_gamma   90.00
#
_symmetry.space_group_name_H-M   'P 1'
#
loop_
_entity.id
_entity.type
_entity.pdbx_description
1 polymer ?
#
loop_
_entity_poly.entity_id
_entity_poly.type
_entity_poly.pdbx_seq_one_letter_code
_entity_poly.pdbx_strand_id
1 'polypeptide(L)'
;MATNTSIGYIEDGVFTWNIYNSMWSSFNTPYAYTVYKWTAIVLLLIIFEVILMFGPIVGIIVVYATNIFLWINDFLVLFNKGYTNKDGYDADRKICMNYSTFISSVWHGHEMFGRENIPDGPAIFYLYHGAVAYDAGYIYSKIQSAQERRLFCIGHKKEVNVWGFRRIHKATNVFTPSREEVIDLLKDGWQLYVYPGGLEESKVSDCNYRVYIPNNRKGIAHIVKSITDIKIIHKNVKLE
;
A
#
# COMPACT_ATOMS: atom_id res chain seq x y z
N MET A 1 27.80 8.58 -79.88
CA MET A 1 27.97 7.50 -78.88
C MET A 1 26.71 7.50 -78.02
N ALA A 2 25.77 6.59 -78.29
CA ALA A 2 24.57 6.41 -77.47
C ALA A 2 24.76 5.13 -76.66
N THR A 3 24.66 5.24 -75.34
CA THR A 3 24.82 4.15 -74.38
C THR A 3 23.53 3.33 -74.31
N ASN A 4 23.60 2.08 -74.76
CA ASN A 4 22.58 1.06 -74.48
C ASN A 4 22.80 0.51 -73.07
N THR A 5 22.04 1.00 -72.10
CA THR A 5 21.84 0.32 -70.82
C THR A 5 20.43 -0.23 -70.79
N SER A 6 20.28 -1.52 -71.12
CA SER A 6 19.06 -2.26 -70.77
C SER A 6 19.14 -2.62 -69.30
N ILE A 7 18.18 -2.13 -68.51
CA ILE A 7 18.00 -2.56 -67.12
C ILE A 7 17.33 -3.93 -67.21
N GLY A 8 18.09 -4.98 -66.93
CA GLY A 8 17.53 -6.31 -66.73
C GLY A 8 16.61 -6.30 -65.51
N TYR A 9 15.40 -6.83 -65.66
CA TYR A 9 14.52 -7.13 -64.54
C TYR A 9 15.24 -8.12 -63.62
N ILE A 10 15.57 -7.68 -62.40
CA ILE A 10 15.98 -8.58 -61.33
C ILE A 10 14.70 -9.28 -60.88
N GLU A 11 14.59 -10.59 -61.09
CA GLU A 11 13.51 -11.37 -60.48
C GLU A 11 13.62 -11.24 -58.95
N ASP A 12 12.66 -10.57 -58.34
CA ASP A 12 12.57 -10.28 -56.90
C ASP A 12 12.34 -11.54 -56.03
N GLY A 13 12.89 -12.69 -56.40
CA GLY A 13 12.73 -13.96 -55.69
C GLY A 13 13.26 -13.94 -54.25
N VAL A 14 14.14 -13.00 -53.92
CA VAL A 14 14.73 -12.85 -52.57
C VAL A 14 13.74 -12.25 -51.56
N PHE A 15 12.69 -11.53 -52.02
CA PHE A 15 11.70 -10.88 -51.15
C PHE A 15 10.26 -11.35 -51.36
N THR A 16 10.04 -12.45 -52.10
CA THR A 16 8.69 -13.02 -52.24
C THR A 16 8.25 -13.72 -50.95
N TRP A 17 7.41 -13.06 -50.16
CA TRP A 17 6.85 -13.60 -48.93
C TRP A 17 5.78 -14.66 -49.25
N ASN A 18 6.19 -15.94 -49.31
CA ASN A 18 5.26 -17.05 -49.48
C ASN A 18 4.60 -17.43 -48.15
N ILE A 19 3.41 -16.88 -47.88
CA ILE A 19 2.65 -17.15 -46.65
C ILE A 19 2.38 -18.66 -46.42
N TYR A 20 2.23 -19.44 -47.50
CA TYR A 20 1.93 -20.87 -47.44
C TYR A 20 3.14 -21.73 -47.06
N ASN A 21 4.36 -21.25 -47.26
CA ASN A 21 5.61 -21.89 -46.82
C ASN A 21 6.28 -21.15 -45.65
N SER A 22 5.60 -20.16 -45.08
CA SER A 22 6.10 -19.42 -43.92
C SER A 22 5.71 -20.11 -42.61
N MET A 23 6.34 -19.73 -41.50
CA MET A 23 5.91 -20.11 -40.15
C MET A 23 4.44 -19.73 -39.84
N TRP A 24 3.84 -18.84 -40.65
CA TRP A 24 2.47 -18.39 -40.53
C TRP A 24 1.48 -19.24 -41.33
N SER A 25 1.94 -20.24 -42.08
CA SER A 25 1.06 -21.16 -42.83
C SER A 25 0.11 -21.95 -41.90
N SER A 26 0.53 -22.19 -40.66
CA SER A 26 -0.28 -22.78 -39.58
C SER A 26 -1.59 -22.03 -39.32
N PHE A 27 -1.64 -20.72 -39.60
CA PHE A 27 -2.83 -19.88 -39.44
C PHE A 27 -3.86 -20.04 -40.59
N ASN A 28 -3.49 -20.72 -41.68
CA ASN A 28 -4.40 -21.04 -42.79
C ASN A 28 -4.91 -22.49 -42.74
N THR A 29 -4.58 -23.23 -41.68
CA THR A 29 -5.01 -24.62 -41.51
C THR A 29 -6.34 -24.70 -40.74
N PRO A 30 -7.09 -25.82 -40.82
CA PRO A 30 -8.27 -26.05 -39.96
C PRO A 30 -7.96 -25.97 -38.45
N TYR A 31 -6.69 -26.07 -38.06
CA TYR A 31 -6.21 -25.98 -36.69
C TYR A 31 -5.88 -24.54 -36.25
N ALA A 32 -5.99 -23.54 -37.13
CA ALA A 32 -5.68 -22.15 -36.83
C ALA A 32 -6.43 -21.65 -35.59
N TYR A 33 -7.72 -22.01 -35.45
CA TYR A 33 -8.52 -21.69 -34.26
C TYR A 33 -7.89 -22.24 -32.97
N THR A 34 -7.38 -23.47 -33.00
CA THR A 34 -6.69 -24.10 -31.88
C THR A 34 -5.38 -23.38 -31.57
N VAL A 35 -4.60 -23.01 -32.59
CA VAL A 35 -3.36 -22.22 -32.43
C VAL A 35 -3.67 -20.87 -31.79
N TYR A 36 -4.65 -20.11 -32.30
CA TYR A 36 -5.04 -18.81 -31.72
C TYR A 36 -5.45 -18.92 -30.26
N LYS A 37 -6.27 -19.93 -29.91
CA LYS A 37 -6.70 -20.16 -28.54
C LYS A 37 -5.51 -20.40 -27.61
N TRP A 38 -4.58 -21.27 -27.99
CA TRP A 38 -3.41 -21.57 -27.16
C TRP A 38 -2.41 -20.42 -27.11
N THR A 39 -2.18 -19.71 -28.21
CA THR A 39 -1.34 -18.51 -28.23
C THR A 39 -1.90 -17.44 -27.28
N ALA A 40 -3.21 -17.18 -27.31
CA ALA A 40 -3.84 -16.24 -26.39
C ALA A 40 -3.69 -16.68 -24.93
N ILE A 41 -3.90 -17.97 -24.62
CA ILE A 41 -3.71 -18.51 -23.26
C ILE A 41 -2.25 -18.35 -22.82
N VAL A 42 -1.27 -18.70 -23.66
CA VAL A 42 0.16 -18.59 -23.34
C VAL A 42 0.55 -17.13 -23.12
N LEU A 43 0.09 -16.21 -23.97
CA LEU A 43 0.34 -14.78 -23.79
C LEU A 43 -0.27 -14.24 -22.49
N LEU A 44 -1.50 -14.66 -22.15
CA LEU A 44 -2.14 -14.30 -20.89
C LEU A 44 -1.34 -14.83 -19.68
N LEU A 45 -0.84 -16.07 -19.74
CA LEU A 45 -0.02 -16.65 -18.69
C LEU A 45 1.32 -15.93 -18.53
N ILE A 46 1.97 -15.55 -19.64
CA ILE A 46 3.22 -14.77 -19.60
C ILE A 46 2.97 -13.40 -18.98
N ILE A 47 1.91 -12.69 -19.38
CA ILE A 47 1.55 -11.39 -18.80
C ILE A 47 1.26 -11.54 -17.31
N PHE A 48 0.50 -12.57 -16.94
CA PHE A 48 0.18 -12.87 -15.54
C PHE A 48 1.45 -13.13 -14.71
N GLU A 49 2.38 -13.94 -15.23
CA GLU A 49 3.66 -14.22 -14.58
C GLU A 49 4.49 -12.93 -14.41
N VAL A 50 4.61 -12.12 -15.46
CA VAL A 50 5.30 -10.82 -15.42
C VAL A 50 4.70 -9.94 -14.31
N ILE A 51 3.38 -9.79 -14.28
CA ILE A 51 2.71 -8.99 -13.23
C ILE A 51 2.99 -9.53 -11.83
N LEU A 52 2.94 -10.86 -11.63
CA LEU A 52 3.24 -11.49 -10.34
C LEU A 52 4.70 -11.30 -9.92
N MET A 53 5.66 -11.38 -10.84
CA MET A 53 7.08 -11.20 -10.54
C MET A 53 7.43 -9.74 -10.22
N PHE A 54 6.85 -8.78 -10.94
CA PHE A 54 7.13 -7.37 -10.71
C PHE A 54 6.29 -6.74 -9.59
N GLY A 55 5.11 -7.28 -9.29
CA GLY A 55 4.21 -6.78 -8.24
C GLY A 55 4.90 -6.54 -6.89
N PRO A 56 5.65 -7.52 -6.33
CA PRO A 56 6.42 -7.34 -5.10
C PRO A 56 7.48 -6.23 -5.19
N ILE A 57 8.13 -6.09 -6.35
CA ILE A 57 9.15 -5.05 -6.58
C ILE A 57 8.50 -3.67 -6.56
N VAL A 58 7.37 -3.51 -7.27
CA VAL A 58 6.60 -2.26 -7.26
C VAL A 58 6.10 -1.95 -5.85
N GLY A 59 5.63 -2.97 -5.12
CA GLY A 59 5.24 -2.85 -3.72
C GLY A 59 6.38 -2.30 -2.85
N ILE A 60 7.58 -2.90 -2.93
CA ILE A 60 8.76 -2.42 -2.19
C ILE A 60 9.09 -0.97 -2.55
N ILE A 61 9.07 -0.61 -3.85
CA ILE A 61 9.37 0.76 -4.30
C ILE A 61 8.42 1.76 -3.64
N VAL A 62 7.11 1.47 -3.65
CA VAL A 62 6.10 2.37 -3.05
C VAL A 62 6.28 2.51 -1.54
N VAL A 63 6.68 1.44 -0.85
CA VAL A 63 6.95 1.53 0.59
C VAL A 63 8.13 2.43 0.88
N TYR A 64 9.22 2.23 0.15
CA TYR A 64 10.45 2.99 0.35
C TYR A 64 10.38 4.40 -0.23
N ALA A 65 9.43 4.70 -1.10
CA ALA A 65 9.21 6.06 -1.61
C ALA A 65 8.95 7.07 -0.49
N THR A 66 8.29 6.67 0.61
CA THR A 66 8.13 7.54 1.80
C THR A 66 9.48 7.98 2.35
N ASN A 67 10.44 7.05 2.48
CA ASN A 67 11.79 7.39 2.93
C ASN A 67 12.51 8.33 1.96
N ILE A 68 12.30 8.15 0.65
CA ILE A 68 12.87 9.05 -0.37
C ILE A 68 12.31 10.47 -0.20
N PHE A 69 11.00 10.64 0.02
CA PHE A 69 10.41 11.97 0.25
C PHE A 69 10.92 12.63 1.53
N LEU A 70 11.10 11.85 2.59
CA LEU A 70 11.70 12.34 3.85
C LEU A 70 13.15 12.80 3.63
N TRP A 71 13.93 12.06 2.84
CA TRP A 71 15.30 12.44 2.49
C TRP A 71 15.34 13.69 1.60
N ILE A 72 14.47 13.78 0.59
CA ILE A 72 14.33 14.97 -0.26
C ILE A 72 13.99 16.19 0.61
N ASN A 73 13.08 16.06 1.57
CA ASN A 73 12.72 17.13 2.49
C ASN A 73 13.94 17.62 3.30
N ASP A 74 14.73 16.70 3.86
CA ASP A 74 15.97 17.09 4.56
C ASP A 74 16.94 17.83 3.63
N PHE A 75 17.08 17.34 2.40
CA PHE A 75 17.93 17.95 1.41
C PHE A 75 17.48 19.38 1.09
N LEU A 76 16.18 19.59 0.86
CA LEU A 76 15.60 20.92 0.61
C LEU A 76 15.79 21.87 1.81
N VAL A 77 15.59 21.39 3.03
CA VAL A 77 15.81 22.18 4.25
C VAL A 77 17.28 22.61 4.37
N LEU A 78 18.22 21.69 4.10
CA LEU A 78 19.66 21.98 4.11
C LEU A 78 20.06 23.02 3.07
N PHE A 79 19.52 22.92 1.84
CA PHE A 79 19.79 23.89 0.78
C PHE A 79 19.25 25.27 1.09
N ASN A 80 18.10 25.36 1.76
CA ASN A 80 17.44 26.62 2.00
C ASN A 80 17.99 27.43 3.19
N LYS A 81 18.95 26.91 3.99
CA LYS A 81 19.74 27.52 5.09
C LYS A 81 19.08 28.50 6.09
N GLY A 82 17.80 28.85 5.94
CA GLY A 82 17.18 30.01 6.57
C GLY A 82 15.68 29.87 6.83
N TYR A 83 15.06 28.73 6.52
CA TYR A 83 13.74 28.44 7.10
C TYR A 83 13.93 27.97 8.54
N THR A 84 13.83 28.96 9.41
CA THR A 84 13.91 28.87 10.86
C THR A 84 12.76 28.02 11.41
N ASN A 85 13.15 26.99 12.15
CA ASN A 85 12.39 26.33 13.22
C ASN A 85 11.06 25.60 12.92
N LYS A 86 11.05 24.36 13.42
CA LYS A 86 9.93 23.64 14.06
C LYS A 86 8.83 23.18 13.10
N ASP A 87 8.69 21.89 12.77
CA ASP A 87 8.97 20.69 13.53
C ASP A 87 9.32 19.57 12.57
N GLY A 88 10.58 19.10 12.59
CA GLY A 88 10.99 17.98 11.72
C GLY A 88 10.06 16.77 11.87
N TYR A 89 9.52 16.59 13.07
CA TYR A 89 8.51 15.58 13.35
C TYR A 89 7.15 15.84 12.65
N ASP A 90 6.58 17.05 12.72
CA ASP A 90 5.28 17.33 12.10
C ASP A 90 5.37 17.44 10.58
N ALA A 91 6.50 17.91 10.06
CA ALA A 91 6.81 17.88 8.63
C ALA A 91 6.89 16.44 8.11
N ASP A 92 7.66 15.57 8.78
CA ASP A 92 7.76 14.15 8.45
C ASP A 92 6.39 13.47 8.49
N ARG A 93 5.60 13.75 9.54
CA ARG A 93 4.24 13.24 9.69
C ARG A 93 3.38 13.66 8.49
N LYS A 94 3.38 14.94 8.14
CA LYS A 94 2.59 15.47 7.01
C LYS A 94 3.00 14.82 5.68
N ILE A 95 4.30 14.61 5.45
CA ILE A 95 4.80 13.88 4.27
C ILE A 95 4.25 12.44 4.25
N CYS A 96 4.36 11.71 5.37
CA CYS A 96 3.85 10.35 5.48
C CYS A 96 2.34 10.28 5.24
N MET A 97 1.55 11.21 5.80
CA MET A 97 0.10 11.20 5.69
C MET A 97 -0.36 11.54 4.27
N ASN A 98 0.24 12.55 3.65
CA ASN A 98 -0.07 12.94 2.28
C ASN A 98 0.26 11.83 1.29
N TYR A 99 1.44 11.23 1.42
CA TYR A 99 1.86 10.12 0.56
C TYR A 99 0.93 8.91 0.69
N SER A 100 0.66 8.48 1.92
CA SER A 100 -0.22 7.34 2.18
C SER A 100 -1.64 7.59 1.70
N THR A 101 -2.18 8.79 1.90
CA THR A 101 -3.51 9.18 1.41
C THR A 101 -3.56 9.15 -0.11
N PHE A 102 -2.54 9.70 -0.78
CA PHE A 102 -2.42 9.70 -2.24
C PHE A 102 -2.37 8.28 -2.80
N ILE A 103 -1.46 7.44 -2.32
CA ILE A 103 -1.32 6.05 -2.77
C ILE A 103 -2.60 5.25 -2.50
N SER A 104 -3.23 5.44 -1.35
CA SER A 104 -4.49 4.76 -1.05
C SER A 104 -5.58 5.08 -2.07
N SER A 105 -5.66 6.34 -2.51
CA SER A 105 -6.68 6.81 -3.44
C SER A 105 -6.37 6.37 -4.87
N VAL A 106 -5.12 6.52 -5.30
CA VAL A 106 -4.70 6.21 -6.69
C VAL A 106 -4.61 4.72 -6.94
N TRP A 107 -3.98 3.96 -6.03
CA TRP A 107 -3.76 2.54 -6.24
C TRP A 107 -5.03 1.74 -5.93
N HIS A 108 -5.67 2.02 -4.78
CA HIS A 108 -6.74 1.16 -4.27
C HIS A 108 -8.13 1.78 -4.39
N GLY A 109 -8.27 2.99 -4.96
CA GLY A 109 -9.55 3.71 -4.93
C GLY A 109 -10.09 3.86 -3.50
N HIS A 110 -9.21 3.84 -2.49
CA HIS A 110 -9.63 3.77 -1.11
C HIS A 110 -10.36 5.07 -0.78
N GLU A 111 -11.53 4.97 -0.17
CA GLU A 111 -12.34 6.09 0.31
C GLU A 111 -12.66 5.92 1.80
N MET A 112 -12.87 7.04 2.50
CA MET A 112 -13.23 7.00 3.92
C MET A 112 -14.43 7.90 4.15
N PHE A 113 -15.57 7.27 4.37
CA PHE A 113 -16.83 7.89 4.75
C PHE A 113 -16.91 8.04 6.27
N GLY A 114 -17.74 8.97 6.75
CA GLY A 114 -17.97 9.13 8.19
C GLY A 114 -16.84 9.85 8.92
N ARG A 115 -16.07 10.72 8.25
CA ARG A 115 -14.95 11.45 8.88
C ARG A 115 -15.42 12.36 10.01
N GLU A 116 -16.64 12.87 9.91
CA GLU A 116 -17.34 13.66 10.91
C GLU A 116 -17.61 12.90 12.22
N ASN A 117 -17.51 11.56 12.21
CA ASN A 117 -17.70 10.73 13.41
C ASN A 117 -16.39 10.50 14.19
N ILE A 118 -15.27 11.07 13.75
CA ILE A 118 -14.01 11.02 14.50
C ILE A 118 -14.22 11.76 15.84
N PRO A 119 -13.95 11.11 17.00
CA PRO A 119 -14.15 11.73 18.30
C PRO A 119 -13.22 12.91 18.54
N ASP A 120 -13.71 13.93 19.25
CA ASP A 120 -12.87 15.03 19.72
C ASP A 120 -11.98 14.66 20.93
N GLY A 121 -12.27 13.54 21.58
CA GLY A 121 -11.60 13.06 22.80
C GLY A 121 -10.82 11.76 22.61
N PRO A 122 -10.41 11.11 23.73
CA PRO A 122 -9.67 9.86 23.67
C PRO A 122 -10.54 8.75 23.09
N ALA A 123 -9.94 8.01 22.16
CA ALA A 123 -10.62 6.97 21.42
C ALA A 123 -9.69 5.83 21.08
N ILE A 124 -10.26 4.64 20.98
CA ILE A 124 -9.57 3.46 20.48
C ILE A 124 -10.27 2.98 19.21
N PHE A 125 -9.54 3.00 18.09
CA PHE A 125 -9.99 2.49 16.81
C PHE A 125 -9.58 1.03 16.67
N TYR A 126 -10.56 0.14 16.53
CA TYR A 126 -10.36 -1.26 16.21
C TYR A 126 -10.36 -1.40 14.71
N LEU A 127 -9.16 -1.59 14.16
CA LEU A 127 -8.96 -1.80 12.74
C LEU A 127 -8.68 -3.28 12.48
N TYR A 128 -9.18 -3.77 11.36
CA TYR A 128 -8.83 -5.11 10.90
C TYR A 128 -7.36 -5.15 10.49
N HIS A 129 -6.74 -6.31 10.62
CA HIS A 129 -5.40 -6.55 10.11
C HIS A 129 -5.48 -7.37 8.83
N GLY A 130 -5.26 -6.75 7.67
CA GLY A 130 -5.13 -7.46 6.39
C GLY A 130 -3.85 -8.31 6.33
N ALA A 131 -3.77 -9.25 5.39
CA ALA A 131 -2.55 -10.03 5.16
C ALA A 131 -1.33 -9.15 4.85
N VAL A 132 -1.58 -8.01 4.20
CA VAL A 132 -0.60 -6.94 3.97
C VAL A 132 -1.16 -5.67 4.62
N ALA A 133 -0.60 -5.24 5.74
CA ALA A 133 -1.16 -4.20 6.62
C ALA A 133 -1.12 -2.74 6.06
N TYR A 134 -1.08 -2.56 4.72
CA TYR A 134 -1.12 -1.24 4.09
C TYR A 134 -2.45 -0.53 4.30
N ASP A 135 -3.54 -1.30 4.30
CA ASP A 135 -4.90 -0.82 4.45
C ASP A 135 -5.12 -0.02 5.73
N ALA A 136 -4.62 -0.53 6.85
CA ALA A 136 -4.70 0.17 8.11
C ALA A 136 -3.81 1.42 8.15
N GLY A 137 -2.68 1.43 7.44
CA GLY A 137 -1.92 2.65 7.16
C GLY A 137 -2.72 3.69 6.36
N TYR A 138 -3.57 3.25 5.44
CA TYR A 138 -4.44 4.15 4.67
C TYR A 138 -5.55 4.75 5.54
N ILE A 139 -6.19 3.93 6.37
CA ILE A 139 -7.19 4.41 7.32
C ILE A 139 -6.53 5.35 8.33
N TYR A 140 -5.39 4.96 8.90
CA TYR A 140 -4.59 5.79 9.79
C TYR A 140 -4.31 7.17 9.19
N SER A 141 -3.79 7.20 7.96
CA SER A 141 -3.43 8.48 7.33
C SER A 141 -4.62 9.40 7.11
N LYS A 142 -5.78 8.86 6.75
CA LYS A 142 -6.99 9.66 6.58
C LYS A 142 -7.58 10.14 7.91
N ILE A 143 -7.54 9.32 8.95
CA ILE A 143 -7.97 9.75 10.30
C ILE A 143 -7.02 10.82 10.83
N GLN A 144 -5.71 10.60 10.75
CA GLN A 144 -4.70 11.55 11.23
C GLN A 144 -4.69 12.84 10.41
N SER A 145 -5.00 12.82 9.11
CA SER A 145 -5.14 14.03 8.30
C SER A 145 -6.42 14.83 8.58
N ALA A 146 -7.44 14.21 9.19
CA ALA A 146 -8.71 14.87 9.51
C ALA A 146 -8.67 15.62 10.85
N GLN A 147 -7.59 15.50 11.64
CA GLN A 147 -7.47 16.10 12.97
C GLN A 147 -6.02 16.47 13.30
N GLU A 148 -5.83 17.42 14.21
CA GLU A 148 -4.49 17.78 14.70
C GLU A 148 -4.01 16.86 15.82
N ARG A 149 -4.96 16.21 16.52
CA ARG A 149 -4.71 15.23 17.58
C ARG A 149 -3.83 14.09 17.08
N ARG A 150 -2.93 13.60 17.93
CA ARG A 150 -2.09 12.47 17.60
C ARG A 150 -2.88 11.18 17.75
N LEU A 151 -2.83 10.39 16.68
CA LEU A 151 -3.24 9.00 16.65
C LEU A 151 -1.99 8.13 16.75
N PHE A 152 -2.02 7.19 17.68
CA PHE A 152 -0.93 6.28 18.02
C PHE A 152 -1.24 4.86 17.56
N CYS A 153 -0.21 4.11 17.13
CA CYS A 153 -0.31 2.70 16.78
C CYS A 153 0.48 1.84 17.75
N ILE A 154 -0.14 0.77 18.25
CA ILE A 154 0.58 -0.31 18.94
C ILE A 154 1.13 -1.28 17.89
N GLY A 155 2.41 -1.14 17.58
CA GLY A 155 3.16 -2.03 16.69
C GLY A 155 3.83 -3.17 17.46
N HIS A 156 4.01 -4.30 16.78
CA HIS A 156 4.78 -5.41 17.36
C HIS A 156 6.29 -5.08 17.42
N LYS A 157 7.03 -5.57 18.42
CA LYS A 157 8.47 -5.26 18.58
C LYS A 157 9.32 -5.53 17.34
N LYS A 158 8.98 -6.59 16.59
CA LYS A 158 9.69 -6.93 15.34
C LYS A 158 9.40 -5.95 14.21
N GLU A 159 8.18 -5.41 14.17
CA GLU A 159 7.74 -4.43 13.15
C GLU A 159 8.42 -3.09 13.40
N VAL A 160 8.36 -2.57 14.64
CA VAL A 160 8.94 -1.27 14.99
C VAL A 160 10.45 -1.21 14.69
N ASN A 161 11.14 -2.36 14.79
CA ASN A 161 12.58 -2.49 14.59
C ASN A 161 13.00 -2.87 13.15
N VAL A 162 12.09 -2.86 12.18
CA VAL A 162 12.46 -3.11 10.77
C VAL A 162 13.42 -2.01 10.28
N TRP A 163 14.53 -2.44 9.66
CA TRP A 163 15.55 -1.53 9.15
C TRP A 163 14.99 -0.60 8.07
N GLY A 164 15.29 0.69 8.17
CA GLY A 164 14.79 1.72 7.26
C GLY A 164 13.41 2.30 7.62
N PHE A 165 12.70 1.78 8.62
CA PHE A 165 11.36 2.27 8.99
C PHE A 165 11.32 3.10 10.27
N ARG A 166 12.41 3.18 11.03
CA ARG A 166 12.44 3.89 12.31
C ARG A 166 11.93 5.34 12.23
N ARG A 167 12.30 6.06 11.17
CA ARG A 167 11.87 7.46 10.97
C ARG A 167 10.38 7.54 10.65
N ILE A 168 9.91 6.66 9.76
CA ILE A 168 8.48 6.55 9.41
C ILE A 168 7.67 6.22 10.66
N HIS A 169 8.05 5.17 11.40
CA HIS A 169 7.38 4.78 12.66
C HIS A 169 7.33 5.91 13.67
N LYS A 170 8.42 6.68 13.80
CA LYS A 170 8.40 7.88 14.65
C LYS A 170 7.38 8.90 14.13
N ALA A 171 7.42 9.25 12.85
CA ALA A 171 6.50 10.22 12.24
C ALA A 171 5.02 9.79 12.27
N THR A 172 4.75 8.48 12.25
CA THR A 172 3.41 7.88 12.27
C THR A 172 3.02 7.34 13.65
N ASN A 173 3.75 7.66 14.71
CA ASN A 173 3.46 7.24 16.09
C ASN A 173 3.27 5.73 16.25
N VAL A 174 4.06 4.92 15.54
CA VAL A 174 4.11 3.47 15.67
C VAL A 174 5.22 3.09 16.65
N PHE A 175 4.84 2.42 17.73
CA PHE A 175 5.74 2.07 18.83
C PHE A 175 5.19 0.88 19.61
N THR A 176 5.97 0.37 20.56
CA THR A 176 5.59 -0.76 21.41
C THR A 176 5.51 -0.31 22.87
N PRO A 177 4.38 0.29 23.31
CA PRO A 177 4.23 0.76 24.67
C PRO A 177 4.01 -0.36 25.70
N SER A 178 4.24 -0.03 26.97
CA SER A 178 3.68 -0.71 28.13
C SER A 178 2.17 -0.44 28.25
N ARG A 179 1.50 -1.16 29.15
CA ARG A 179 0.07 -0.94 29.36
C ARG A 179 -0.22 0.41 30.01
N GLU A 180 0.65 0.80 30.93
CA GLU A 180 0.59 2.05 31.67
C GLU A 180 0.77 3.24 30.72
N GLU A 181 1.72 3.17 29.80
CA GLU A 181 1.95 4.20 28.78
C GLU A 181 0.71 4.39 27.89
N VAL A 182 0.01 3.31 27.51
CA VAL A 182 -1.24 3.42 26.75
C VAL A 182 -2.34 4.10 27.56
N ILE A 183 -2.45 3.77 28.85
CA ILE A 183 -3.42 4.38 29.75
C ILE A 183 -3.16 5.88 29.88
N ASP A 184 -1.90 6.27 30.04
CA ASP A 184 -1.50 7.67 30.18
C ASP A 184 -1.77 8.46 28.89
N LEU A 185 -1.45 7.89 27.72
CA LEU A 185 -1.79 8.51 26.43
C LEU A 185 -3.29 8.75 26.25
N LEU A 186 -4.12 7.78 26.66
CA LEU A 186 -5.58 7.91 26.58
C LEU A 186 -6.11 8.94 27.59
N LYS A 187 -5.51 9.03 28.79
CA LYS A 187 -5.86 10.06 29.79
C LYS A 187 -5.48 11.46 29.33
N ASP A 188 -4.38 11.60 28.59
CA ASP A 188 -3.96 12.85 27.95
C ASP A 188 -4.87 13.27 26.78
N GLY A 189 -5.89 12.47 26.46
CA GLY A 189 -6.86 12.74 25.42
C GLY A 189 -6.39 12.32 24.02
N TRP A 190 -5.26 11.60 23.90
CA TRP A 190 -4.80 11.08 22.62
C TRP A 190 -5.63 9.88 22.16
N GLN A 191 -5.47 9.54 20.89
CA GLN A 191 -6.18 8.42 20.28
C GLN A 191 -5.22 7.28 19.95
N LEU A 192 -5.76 6.08 19.93
CA LEU A 192 -5.03 4.86 19.62
C LEU A 192 -5.76 4.10 18.53
N TYR A 193 -5.05 3.45 17.63
CA TYR A 193 -5.61 2.36 16.85
C TYR A 193 -4.87 1.05 17.13
N VAL A 194 -5.62 -0.05 17.06
CA VAL A 194 -5.13 -1.38 17.39
C VAL A 194 -5.72 -2.43 16.45
N TYR A 195 -4.94 -3.48 16.25
CA TYR A 195 -5.38 -4.72 15.63
C TYR A 195 -5.74 -5.72 16.75
N PRO A 196 -7.03 -6.05 16.94
CA PRO A 196 -7.44 -6.85 18.08
C PRO A 196 -6.77 -8.24 18.13
N GLY A 197 -6.50 -8.87 16.99
CA GLY A 197 -5.74 -10.13 16.94
C GLY A 197 -4.31 -10.03 16.43
N GLY A 198 -3.91 -8.86 15.92
CA GLY A 198 -2.54 -8.61 15.44
C GLY A 198 -2.13 -9.56 14.31
N LEU A 199 -0.89 -10.04 14.34
CA LEU A 199 -0.35 -10.92 13.28
C LEU A 199 -1.09 -12.26 13.15
N GLU A 200 -1.80 -12.73 14.17
CA GLU A 200 -2.59 -13.96 14.03
C GLU A 200 -3.92 -13.70 13.33
N GLU A 201 -4.49 -12.50 13.49
CA GLU A 201 -5.66 -12.06 12.71
C GLU A 201 -5.32 -11.96 11.23
N SER A 202 -4.14 -11.44 10.91
CA SER A 202 -3.70 -11.28 9.52
C SER A 202 -3.63 -12.58 8.72
N LYS A 203 -3.45 -13.73 9.38
CA LYS A 203 -3.39 -15.06 8.74
C LYS A 203 -4.76 -15.60 8.34
N VAL A 204 -5.83 -15.08 8.96
CA VAL A 204 -7.20 -15.58 8.80
C VAL A 204 -8.17 -14.52 8.27
N SER A 205 -7.73 -13.26 8.18
CA SER A 205 -8.50 -12.16 7.62
C SER A 205 -8.83 -12.38 6.14
N ASP A 206 -10.09 -12.15 5.79
CA ASP A 206 -10.60 -12.16 4.42
C ASP A 206 -11.44 -10.89 4.13
N CYS A 207 -12.04 -10.81 2.95
CA CYS A 207 -12.90 -9.70 2.54
C CYS A 207 -14.19 -9.55 3.39
N ASN A 208 -14.60 -10.59 4.12
CA ASN A 208 -15.79 -10.57 4.95
C ASN A 208 -15.52 -10.11 6.39
N TYR A 209 -14.27 -9.71 6.69
CA TYR A 209 -13.73 -9.32 7.98
C TYR A 209 -14.40 -9.96 9.20
N ARG A 210 -13.77 -11.01 9.71
CA ARG A 210 -14.15 -11.64 10.99
C ARG A 210 -13.12 -11.28 12.04
N VAL A 211 -13.56 -10.61 13.11
CA VAL A 211 -12.69 -10.30 14.25
C VAL A 211 -12.17 -11.62 14.84
N TYR A 212 -10.86 -11.84 14.77
CA TYR A 212 -10.21 -13.01 15.35
C TYR A 212 -9.31 -12.58 16.50
N ILE A 213 -9.66 -12.98 17.72
CA ILE A 213 -8.86 -12.70 18.92
C ILE A 213 -8.22 -14.03 19.38
N PRO A 214 -6.96 -14.31 18.99
CA PRO A 214 -6.27 -15.53 19.38
C PRO A 214 -6.11 -15.60 20.89
N ASN A 215 -6.20 -16.81 21.46
CA ASN A 215 -5.90 -17.11 22.87
C ASN A 215 -6.63 -16.22 23.90
N ASN A 216 -7.79 -15.66 23.55
CA ASN A 216 -8.58 -14.79 24.42
C ASN A 216 -7.73 -13.65 25.03
N ARG A 217 -6.91 -12.97 24.20
CA ARG A 217 -6.11 -11.81 24.62
C ARG A 217 -7.02 -10.71 25.15
N LYS A 218 -6.74 -10.22 26.37
CA LYS A 218 -7.56 -9.20 27.08
C LYS A 218 -6.83 -7.88 27.34
N GLY A 219 -5.64 -7.68 26.77
CA GLY A 219 -4.81 -6.50 27.06
C GLY A 219 -5.56 -5.17 26.91
N ILE A 220 -6.15 -4.93 25.73
CA ILE A 220 -6.93 -3.72 25.46
C ILE A 220 -8.23 -3.69 26.28
N ALA A 221 -8.92 -4.82 26.43
CA ALA A 221 -10.13 -4.89 27.25
C ALA A 221 -9.88 -4.46 28.71
N HIS A 222 -8.72 -4.82 29.27
CA HIS A 222 -8.33 -4.37 30.60
C HIS A 222 -7.97 -2.88 30.64
N ILE A 223 -7.41 -2.29 29.57
CA ILE A 223 -7.19 -0.84 29.45
C ILE A 223 -8.52 -0.09 29.42
N VAL A 224 -9.44 -0.54 28.57
CA VAL A 224 -10.80 0.03 28.46
C VAL A 224 -11.50 -0.02 29.82
N LYS A 225 -11.41 -1.14 30.55
CA LYS A 225 -12.04 -1.25 31.88
C LYS A 225 -11.44 -0.27 32.92
N SER A 226 -10.19 0.14 32.76
CA SER A 226 -9.53 1.07 33.69
C SER A 226 -9.84 2.55 33.43
N ILE A 227 -10.53 2.89 32.34
CA ILE A 227 -10.80 4.28 31.95
C ILE A 227 -12.29 4.40 31.59
N THR A 228 -13.00 5.34 32.20
CA THR A 228 -14.46 5.48 32.07
C THR A 228 -14.90 6.18 30.79
N ASP A 229 -14.09 7.12 30.28
CA ASP A 229 -14.49 8.05 29.21
C ASP A 229 -13.72 7.82 27.91
N ILE A 230 -13.78 6.60 27.35
CA ILE A 230 -13.15 6.26 26.07
C ILE A 230 -14.20 5.83 25.06
N LYS A 231 -14.16 6.42 23.86
CA LYS A 231 -14.95 5.94 22.73
C LYS A 231 -14.20 4.81 22.01
N ILE A 232 -14.90 3.69 21.80
CA ILE A 232 -14.38 2.60 20.98
C ILE A 232 -15.07 2.65 19.63
N ILE A 233 -14.28 2.70 18.56
CA ILE A 233 -14.78 2.74 17.19
C ILE A 233 -14.33 1.48 16.49
N HIS A 234 -15.27 0.69 15.99
CA HIS A 234 -15.00 -0.40 15.07
C HIS A 234 -15.64 -0.09 13.72
N LYS A 235 -15.07 -0.65 12.65
CA LYS A 235 -15.63 -0.51 11.30
C LYS A 235 -17.05 -1.11 11.28
N ASN A 236 -18.03 -0.34 10.79
CA ASN A 236 -19.22 -0.86 10.12
C ASN A 236 -18.91 -0.78 8.62
N VAL A 237 -18.26 -1.80 8.04
CA VAL A 237 -18.15 -1.87 6.58
C VAL A 237 -19.49 -2.36 6.07
N LYS A 238 -20.31 -1.45 5.54
CA LYS A 238 -21.14 -1.83 4.40
C LYS A 238 -20.22 -1.76 3.18
N LEU A 239 -19.74 -2.92 2.74
CA LEU A 239 -19.39 -3.08 1.34
C LEU A 239 -20.73 -3.36 0.67
N GLU A 240 -21.22 -2.39 -0.12
CA GLU A 240 -22.24 -2.68 -1.12
C GLU A 240 -21.59 -3.38 -2.32
#